data_AF-A0A0Q6MJ24-F1
#
_entry.id   AF-A0A0Q6MJ24-F1
#
_cell.length_a   1.000
_cell.length_b   1.000
_cell.length_c   1.000
_cell.angle_alpha   90.00
_cell.angle_beta   90.00
_cell.angle_gamma   90.00
#
_symmetry.space_group_name_H-M   'P 1'
#
loop_
_entity.id
_entity.type
_entity.pdbx_description
1 polymer ?
#
loop_
_entity_poly.entity_id
_entity_poly.type
_entity_poly.pdbx_seq_one_letter_code
_entity_poly.pdbx_strand_id
1 'polypeptide(L)'
;MSAVRAFLDRERRVRDRALFDLAIDSKLRGCALVKIRIRDLVAGPEIRTRALVVQQKTGCPVQFEITSDVRASLLVWLERRRGTIEDYAFPSRIDHARQYARLVDEWMTAIGLRDLNV
;
A
#
# COMPACT_ATOMS: atom_id res chain seq x y z
N MET A 1 0.84 1.20 18.10
CA MET A 1 1.32 1.95 16.91
C MET A 1 2.57 1.24 16.41
N SER A 2 2.65 0.81 15.15
CA SER A 2 3.86 0.11 14.67
C SER A 2 5.04 1.09 14.49
N ALA A 3 6.26 0.64 14.72
CA ALA A 3 7.47 1.47 14.57
C ALA A 3 7.60 2.02 13.13
N VAL A 4 7.21 1.23 12.12
CA VAL A 4 7.19 1.66 10.70
C VAL A 4 6.25 2.84 10.50
N ARG A 5 5.03 2.76 11.05
CA ARG A 5 4.02 3.81 10.96
C ARG A 5 4.56 5.14 11.52
N ALA A 6 5.17 5.09 12.70
CA ALA A 6 5.77 6.27 13.34
C ALA A 6 6.93 6.86 12.52
N PHE A 7 7.80 6.01 11.96
CA PHE A 7 8.90 6.44 11.10
C PHE A 7 8.39 7.13 9.83
N LEU A 8 7.42 6.53 9.13
CA LEU A 8 6.87 7.09 7.89
C LEU A 8 6.11 8.41 8.14
N ASP A 9 5.43 8.53 9.28
CA ASP A 9 4.76 9.76 9.69
C ASP A 9 5.76 10.88 9.98
N ARG A 10 6.84 10.57 10.71
CA ARG A 10 7.93 11.52 11.01
C ARG A 10 8.59 12.05 9.73
N GLU A 11 8.90 11.16 8.80
CA GLU A 11 9.52 11.50 7.52
C GLU A 11 8.51 12.07 6.50
N ARG A 12 7.24 12.23 6.88
CA ARG A 12 6.14 12.72 6.02
C ARG A 12 6.01 11.94 4.70
N ARG A 13 6.37 10.66 4.70
CA ARG A 13 6.34 9.76 3.53
C ARG A 13 4.92 9.23 3.32
N VAL A 14 3.99 10.11 2.97
CA VAL A 14 2.54 9.81 2.88
C VAL A 14 2.21 8.67 1.92
N ARG A 15 2.85 8.64 0.75
CA ARG A 15 2.69 7.54 -0.22
C ARG A 15 3.03 6.19 0.41
N ASP A 16 4.19 6.15 1.05
CA ASP A 16 4.77 4.93 1.61
C ASP A 16 3.98 4.48 2.83
N ARG A 17 3.43 5.44 3.60
CA ARG A 17 2.50 5.16 4.69
C ARG A 17 1.23 4.47 4.19
N ALA A 18 0.54 5.06 3.22
CA ALA A 18 -0.69 4.50 2.66
C ALA A 18 -0.46 3.12 2.02
N LEU A 19 0.69 2.96 1.38
CA LEU A 19 1.11 1.71 0.77
C LEU A 19 1.41 0.63 1.81
N PHE A 20 2.16 0.96 2.86
CA PHE A 20 2.46 0.05 3.97
C PHE A 20 1.17 -0.42 4.63
N ASP A 21 0.29 0.52 4.95
CA ASP A 21 -1.01 0.25 5.55
C ASP A 21 -1.86 -0.69 4.69
N LEU A 22 -1.92 -0.46 3.37
CA LEU A 22 -2.64 -1.35 2.44
C LEU A 22 -1.97 -2.74 2.32
N ALA A 23 -0.64 -2.81 2.38
CA ALA A 23 0.08 -4.08 2.33
C ALA A 23 -0.21 -4.96 3.56
N ILE A 24 -0.36 -4.36 4.75
CA ILE A 24 -0.70 -5.06 5.98
C ILE A 24 -2.09 -5.70 5.89
N ASP A 25 -3.12 -4.95 5.49
CA ASP A 25 -4.50 -5.44 5.45
C ASP A 25 -4.75 -6.44 4.31
N SER A 26 -4.15 -6.19 3.15
CA SER A 26 -4.43 -6.99 1.95
C SER A 26 -3.74 -8.35 1.92
N LYS A 27 -2.64 -8.52 2.71
CA LYS A 27 -1.75 -9.69 2.67
C LYS A 27 -1.29 -10.06 1.25
N LEU A 28 -1.33 -9.10 0.32
CA LEU A 28 -0.99 -9.30 -1.07
C LEU A 28 0.52 -9.37 -1.25
N ARG A 29 0.97 -10.13 -2.24
CA ARG A 29 2.38 -10.09 -2.67
C ARG A 29 2.69 -8.70 -3.23
N GLY A 30 3.93 -8.24 -3.04
CA GLY A 30 4.40 -6.93 -3.51
C GLY A 30 4.05 -6.63 -4.97
N CYS A 31 4.12 -7.62 -5.88
CA CYS A 31 3.76 -7.47 -7.30
C CYS A 31 2.27 -7.24 -7.59
N ALA A 32 1.37 -7.65 -6.69
CA ALA A 32 -0.07 -7.42 -6.85
C ALA A 32 -0.47 -6.02 -6.36
N LEU A 33 0.17 -5.53 -5.29
CA LEU A 33 -0.05 -4.18 -4.75
C LEU A 33 0.21 -3.09 -5.78
N VAL A 34 1.21 -3.28 -6.64
CA VAL A 34 1.63 -2.28 -7.64
C VAL A 34 0.62 -2.07 -8.75
N LYS A 35 -0.27 -3.06 -8.95
CA LYS A 35 -1.25 -3.07 -10.04
C LYS A 35 -2.64 -2.63 -9.59
N ILE A 36 -2.81 -2.34 -8.31
CA ILE A 36 -4.04 -1.79 -7.76
C ILE A 36 -4.32 -0.45 -8.43
N ARG A 37 -5.51 -0.32 -9.01
CA ARG A 37 -6.02 0.93 -9.57
C ARG A 37 -6.87 1.66 -8.55
N ILE A 38 -7.06 2.96 -8.77
CA ILE A 38 -7.91 3.78 -7.91
C ILE A 38 -9.34 3.22 -7.83
N ARG A 39 -9.91 2.76 -8.95
CA ARG A 39 -11.25 2.14 -8.98
C ARG A 39 -11.43 0.94 -8.05
N ASP A 40 -10.34 0.22 -7.76
CA ASP A 40 -10.37 -0.96 -6.90
C ASP A 40 -10.48 -0.56 -5.41
N LEU A 41 -10.13 0.70 -5.08
CA LEU A 41 -10.08 1.24 -3.72
C LEU A 41 -11.20 2.22 -3.42
N VAL A 42 -11.80 2.88 -4.42
CA VAL A 42 -12.78 3.96 -4.21
C VAL A 42 -14.18 3.61 -4.69
N ALA A 43 -15.17 4.19 -4.01
CA ALA A 43 -16.57 4.22 -4.43
C ALA A 43 -17.06 5.67 -4.33
N GLY A 44 -17.10 6.38 -5.47
CA GLY A 44 -17.36 7.81 -5.47
C GLY A 44 -16.26 8.58 -4.71
N PRO A 45 -16.61 9.45 -3.74
CA PRO A 45 -15.62 10.21 -2.96
C PRO A 45 -14.99 9.41 -1.81
N GLU A 46 -15.47 8.20 -1.52
CA GLU A 46 -15.06 7.43 -0.35
C GLU A 46 -14.11 6.28 -0.68
N ILE A 47 -13.25 5.91 0.27
CA ILE A 47 -12.48 4.66 0.23
C ILE A 47 -13.42 3.51 0.62
N ARG A 48 -13.43 2.45 -0.20
CA ARG A 48 -14.21 1.24 0.06
C ARG A 48 -13.80 0.59 1.38
N THR A 49 -14.75 -0.07 2.03
CA THR A 49 -14.48 -0.95 3.18
C THR A 49 -13.89 -2.30 2.76
N ARG A 50 -14.04 -2.68 1.49
CA ARG A 50 -13.50 -3.90 0.88
C ARG A 50 -12.98 -3.61 -0.52
N ALA A 51 -11.81 -4.15 -0.84
CA ALA A 51 -11.26 -4.13 -2.19
C ALA A 51 -11.20 -5.54 -2.76
N LEU A 52 -11.31 -5.64 -4.09
CA LEU A 52 -11.18 -6.88 -4.84
C LEU A 52 -10.06 -6.70 -5.86
N VAL A 53 -9.00 -7.49 -5.72
CA VAL A 53 -7.81 -7.42 -6.59
C VAL A 53 -7.57 -8.78 -7.19
N VAL A 54 -7.43 -8.84 -8.51
CA VAL A 54 -7.11 -10.08 -9.21
C VAL A 54 -5.62 -10.39 -9.07
N GLN A 55 -5.30 -11.50 -8.41
CA GLN A 55 -3.92 -11.97 -8.31
C GLN A 55 -3.45 -12.49 -9.66
N GLN A 56 -2.36 -11.93 -10.18
CA GLN A 56 -1.90 -12.29 -11.52
C GLN A 56 -1.38 -13.71 -11.65
N LYS A 57 -0.76 -14.25 -10.59
CA LYS A 57 -0.17 -15.60 -10.65
C LYS A 57 -1.24 -16.67 -10.82
N THR A 58 -2.41 -16.45 -10.22
CA THR A 58 -3.49 -17.44 -10.15
C THR A 58 -4.71 -17.04 -10.99
N GLY A 59 -4.78 -15.77 -11.42
CA GLY A 59 -5.99 -15.20 -12.03
C GLY A 59 -7.16 -15.06 -11.05
N CYS A 60 -6.98 -15.44 -9.78
CA CYS A 60 -8.07 -15.48 -8.82
C CYS A 60 -8.32 -14.08 -8.22
N PRO A 61 -9.58 -13.64 -8.15
CA PRO A 61 -9.93 -12.45 -7.38
C PRO A 61 -9.68 -12.72 -5.89
N VAL A 62 -9.01 -11.79 -5.23
CA VAL A 62 -8.83 -11.78 -3.78
C VAL A 62 -9.53 -10.56 -3.25
N GLN A 63 -10.50 -10.81 -2.37
CA GLN A 63 -11.18 -9.77 -1.62
C GLN A 63 -10.54 -9.64 -0.25
N PHE A 64 -10.33 -8.41 0.20
CA PHE A 64 -9.84 -8.12 1.54
C PHE A 64 -10.57 -6.91 2.11
N GLU A 65 -10.63 -6.84 3.43
CA GLU A 65 -11.17 -5.70 4.15
C GLU A 65 -10.12 -4.60 4.26
N ILE A 66 -10.55 -3.35 4.14
CA ILE A 66 -9.72 -2.17 4.34
C ILE A 66 -10.18 -1.56 5.66
N THR A 67 -9.35 -1.63 6.69
CA THR A 67 -9.68 -1.10 8.02
C THR A 67 -9.77 0.43 8.01
N SER A 68 -10.42 1.02 9.04
CA SER A 68 -10.59 2.48 9.14
C SER A 68 -9.27 3.25 9.05
N ASP A 69 -8.23 2.75 9.70
CA ASP A 69 -6.91 3.38 9.72
C ASP A 69 -6.28 3.41 8.33
N VAL A 70 -6.40 2.31 7.57
CA VAL A 70 -5.90 2.21 6.20
C VAL A 70 -6.72 3.10 5.26
N ARG A 71 -8.04 3.18 5.46
CA ARG A 71 -8.88 4.12 4.69
C ARG A 71 -8.45 5.57 4.91
N ALA A 72 -8.11 5.95 6.15
CA ALA A 72 -7.65 7.29 6.46
C ALA A 72 -6.31 7.61 5.77
N SER A 73 -5.34 6.68 5.78
CA SER A 73 -4.06 6.91 5.10
C SER A 73 -4.19 6.90 3.58
N LEU A 74 -5.05 6.04 3.02
CA LEU A 74 -5.36 6.03 1.59
C LEU A 74 -6.03 7.32 1.12
N LEU A 75 -6.97 7.88 1.89
CA LEU A 75 -7.62 9.14 1.56
C LEU A 75 -6.59 10.27 1.42
N VAL A 76 -5.75 10.43 2.45
CA VAL A 76 -4.70 11.47 2.46
C VAL A 76 -3.71 11.30 1.30
N TRP A 77 -3.40 10.06 0.90
CA TRP A 77 -2.58 9.80 -0.27
C TRP A 77 -3.28 10.15 -1.58
N LEU A 78 -4.51 9.69 -1.80
CA LEU A 78 -5.22 9.87 -3.07
C LEU A 78 -5.60 11.33 -3.32
N GLU A 79 -5.93 12.09 -2.29
CA GLU A 79 -6.15 13.54 -2.37
C GLU A 79 -4.90 14.29 -2.88
N ARG A 80 -3.72 13.89 -2.39
CA ARG A 80 -2.44 14.47 -2.82
C ARG A 80 -2.01 14.01 -4.21
N ARG A 81 -2.19 12.71 -4.50
CA ARG A 81 -1.80 12.08 -5.76
C ARG A 81 -2.60 12.65 -6.93
N ARG A 82 -3.91 12.84 -6.74
CA ARG A 82 -4.89 13.11 -7.81
C ARG A 82 -4.89 12.00 -8.87
N GLY A 83 -5.67 12.17 -9.92
CA GLY A 83 -5.77 11.24 -11.05
C GLY A 83 -7.18 10.71 -11.26
N THR A 84 -7.30 9.77 -12.19
CA THR A 84 -8.55 9.11 -12.57
C THR A 84 -8.67 7.72 -11.97
N ILE A 85 -9.89 7.17 -11.96
CA ILE A 85 -10.15 5.82 -11.45
C ILE A 85 -9.38 4.71 -12.19
N GLU A 86 -8.93 4.99 -13.42
CA GLU A 86 -8.15 4.05 -14.24
C GLU A 86 -6.64 4.07 -13.95
N ASP A 87 -6.16 5.07 -13.22
CA ASP A 87 -4.75 5.16 -12.87
C ASP A 87 -4.39 4.18 -11.74
N TYR A 88 -3.15 3.71 -11.75
CA TYR A 88 -2.60 2.91 -10.64
C TYR A 88 -2.53 3.71 -9.34
N ALA A 89 -3.09 3.20 -8.24
CA ALA A 89 -3.08 3.89 -6.95
C ALA A 89 -1.66 4.24 -6.48
N PHE A 90 -0.66 3.41 -6.81
CA PHE A 90 0.75 3.62 -6.45
C PHE A 90 1.67 3.51 -7.69
N PRO A 91 1.79 4.58 -8.49
CA PRO A 91 2.64 4.56 -9.68
C PRO A 91 4.12 4.52 -9.28
N SER A 92 4.91 3.64 -9.91
CA SER A 92 6.37 3.65 -9.83
C SER A 92 6.96 4.12 -11.16
N ARG A 93 8.15 4.74 -11.11
CA ARG A 93 8.92 5.18 -12.29
C ARG A 93 9.86 4.10 -12.84
N ILE A 94 10.23 3.08 -12.04
CA ILE A 94 11.24 2.07 -12.38
C ILE A 94 10.83 0.74 -11.74
N ASP A 95 10.62 -0.29 -12.57
CA ASP A 95 10.26 -1.69 -12.22
C ASP A 95 9.58 -1.90 -10.86
N HIS A 96 8.25 -1.90 -10.91
CA HIS A 96 7.37 -1.84 -9.76
C HIS A 96 7.74 -2.86 -8.67
N ALA A 97 7.80 -4.16 -8.96
CA ALA A 97 7.91 -5.20 -7.93
C ALA A 97 9.22 -5.14 -7.10
N ARG A 98 10.34 -4.76 -7.73
CA ARG A 98 11.64 -4.64 -7.06
C ARG A 98 11.72 -3.43 -6.15
N GLN A 99 11.06 -2.33 -6.51
CA GLN A 99 10.98 -1.16 -5.65
C GLN A 99 10.22 -1.46 -4.36
N TYR A 100 9.11 -2.20 -4.41
CA TYR A 100 8.34 -2.52 -3.21
C TYR A 100 9.10 -3.45 -2.26
N ALA A 101 9.81 -4.45 -2.78
CA ALA A 101 10.66 -5.31 -1.95
C ALA A 101 11.72 -4.47 -1.21
N ARG A 102 12.37 -3.51 -1.90
CA ARG A 102 13.35 -2.60 -1.29
C ARG A 102 12.74 -1.64 -0.27
N LEU A 103 11.55 -1.10 -0.53
CA LEU A 103 10.88 -0.21 0.43
C LEU A 103 10.53 -0.95 1.72
N VAL A 104 9.98 -2.16 1.59
CA VAL A 104 9.71 -3.01 2.77
C VAL A 104 11.01 -3.32 3.51
N ASP A 105 12.07 -3.64 2.79
CA ASP A 105 13.41 -3.90 3.34
C ASP A 105 13.99 -2.70 4.11
N GLU A 106 13.88 -1.52 3.50
CA GLU A 106 14.30 -0.25 4.07
C GLU A 106 13.51 0.06 5.35
N TRP A 107 12.18 -0.11 5.32
CA TRP A 107 11.35 0.12 6.50
C TRP A 107 11.66 -0.84 7.64
N MET A 108 11.88 -2.13 7.33
CA MET A 108 12.28 -3.15 8.30
C MET A 108 13.66 -2.88 8.90
N THR A 109 14.57 -2.30 8.12
CA THR A 109 15.92 -1.92 8.57
C THR A 109 15.88 -0.65 9.42
N ALA A 110 15.11 0.36 9.01
CA ALA A 110 14.99 1.66 9.71
C ALA A 110 14.39 1.54 11.13
N ILE A 111 13.62 0.48 11.39
CA ILE A 111 13.02 0.20 12.70
C ILE A 111 13.82 -0.81 13.55
N GLY A 112 14.98 -1.27 13.07
CA GLY A 112 15.84 -2.22 13.78
C GLY A 112 15.34 -3.67 13.83
N LEU A 113 14.34 -4.06 13.04
CA LEU A 113 13.82 -5.45 13.03
C LEU A 113 14.73 -6.44 12.30
N ARG A 114 15.85 -5.99 11.73
CA ARG A 114 16.83 -6.85 11.04
C ARG A 114 18.04 -7.24 11.89
N ASP A 115 18.18 -6.68 13.09
CA ASP A 115 19.25 -7.02 14.04
C ASP A 115 18.86 -8.12 15.04
N LEU A 116 17.80 -8.89 14.76
CA LEU A 116 17.47 -10.12 15.49
C LEU A 116 17.78 -11.34 14.62
N ASN A 117 19.07 -11.54 14.36
CA ASN A 117 19.59 -12.85 13.99
C ASN A 117 20.77 -13.13 14.93
N VAL A 118 20.44 -13.58 16.14
CA VAL A 118 21.35 -14.38 16.99
C VAL A 118 21.21 -15.82 16.56
#